data_AF-A0A372UCT1-F1
#
_entry.id   AF-A0A372UCT1-F1
#
_cell.length_a   1.000
_cell.length_b   1.000
_cell.length_c   1.000
_cell.angle_alpha   90.00
_cell.angle_beta   90.00
_cell.angle_gamma   90.00
#
_symmetry.space_group_name_H-M   'P 1'
#
loop_
_entity.id
_entity.type
_entity.pdbx_description
1 polymer ?
#
loop_
_entity_poly.entity_id
_entity_poly.type
_entity_poly.pdbx_seq_one_letter_code
_entity_poly.pdbx_strand_id
1 'polypeptide(L)'
;METTTLQRLKAAGWKCGRKIDISDFKKRYREIGLEMPAKVEIFLEEFGFLHIKNLKWFGDVNFNPLEAIGINLNAEYFENLLDEYDINTTAYPLGMCYRNELFLVMTITNEFYCFTNGCCEQCGVGIEDMLDCLIGECRRSKTIE
;
A
#
# COMPACT_ATOMS: atom_id res chain seq x y z
N MET A 1 3.78 6.37 -15.50
CA MET A 1 4.74 6.49 -14.37
C MET A 1 5.81 7.49 -14.74
N GLU A 2 6.07 8.44 -13.84
CA GLU A 2 7.01 9.55 -14.06
C GLU A 2 8.47 9.16 -13.87
N THR A 3 9.37 9.97 -14.45
CA THR A 3 10.82 9.69 -14.43
C THR A 3 11.39 9.68 -13.00
N THR A 4 10.97 10.63 -12.16
CA THR A 4 11.39 10.72 -10.75
C THR A 4 10.96 9.47 -9.97
N THR A 5 9.73 9.02 -10.18
CA THR A 5 9.19 7.79 -9.58
C THR A 5 10.05 6.58 -9.93
N LEU A 6 10.35 6.41 -11.21
CA LEU A 6 11.17 5.31 -11.71
C LEU A 6 12.59 5.32 -11.14
N GLN A 7 13.21 6.50 -11.03
CA GLN A 7 14.55 6.66 -10.45
C GLN A 7 14.57 6.26 -8.97
N ARG A 8 13.58 6.70 -8.19
CA ARG A 8 13.45 6.37 -6.76
C ARG A 8 13.19 4.88 -6.54
N LEU A 9 12.32 4.26 -7.35
CA LEU A 9 12.08 2.82 -7.33
C LEU A 9 13.36 2.02 -7.61
N LYS A 10 14.10 2.38 -8.66
CA LYS A 10 15.38 1.74 -8.99
C LYS A 10 16.41 1.89 -7.86
N ALA A 11 16.48 3.06 -7.23
CA ALA A 11 17.35 3.29 -6.08
C ALA A 11 16.99 2.40 -4.87
N ALA A 12 15.71 2.06 -4.70
CA ALA A 12 15.23 1.11 -3.69
C ALA A 12 15.38 -0.38 -4.10
N GLY A 13 15.98 -0.66 -5.25
CA GLY A 13 16.24 -2.02 -5.72
C GLY A 13 15.12 -2.64 -6.57
N TRP A 14 14.16 -1.84 -7.04
CA TRP A 14 13.20 -2.31 -8.05
C TRP A 14 13.86 -2.47 -9.41
N LYS A 15 13.42 -3.48 -10.16
CA LYS A 15 13.82 -3.74 -11.55
C LYS A 15 12.60 -4.22 -12.33
N CYS A 16 12.55 -3.92 -13.63
CA CYS A 16 11.49 -4.42 -14.50
C CYS A 16 11.43 -5.96 -14.46
N GLY A 17 10.23 -6.52 -14.30
CA GLY A 17 10.01 -7.96 -14.17
C GLY A 17 10.46 -8.55 -12.83
N ARG A 18 10.63 -7.73 -11.78
CA ARG A 18 10.82 -8.21 -10.41
C ARG A 18 9.63 -9.07 -10.00
N LYS A 19 9.92 -10.24 -9.44
CA LYS A 19 8.95 -11.17 -8.86
C LYS A 19 9.60 -11.85 -7.66
N ILE A 20 9.17 -11.50 -6.45
CA ILE A 20 9.66 -12.06 -5.20
C ILE A 20 8.76 -13.20 -4.71
N ASP A 21 9.28 -14.07 -3.85
CA ASP A 21 8.45 -15.00 -3.10
C ASP A 21 7.68 -14.24 -2.02
N ILE A 22 6.35 -14.39 -2.01
CA ILE A 22 5.43 -13.75 -1.07
C ILE A 22 4.74 -14.75 -0.15
N SER A 23 5.28 -15.97 -0.01
CA SER A 23 4.69 -17.04 0.80
C SER A 23 4.37 -16.59 2.24
N ASP A 24 5.25 -15.80 2.85
CA ASP A 24 5.04 -15.24 4.19
C ASP A 24 3.88 -14.23 4.23
N PHE A 25 3.72 -13.40 3.19
CA PHE A 25 2.58 -12.48 3.08
C PHE A 25 1.27 -13.27 2.99
N LYS A 26 1.21 -14.27 2.10
CA LYS A 26 0.03 -15.15 1.96
C LYS A 26 -0.30 -15.88 3.26
N LYS A 27 0.73 -16.33 3.98
CA LYS A 27 0.55 -16.95 5.31
C LYS A 27 -0.07 -15.95 6.29
N ARG A 28 0.47 -14.73 6.39
CA ARG A 28 -0.04 -13.70 7.30
C ARG A 28 -1.48 -13.32 6.99
N TYR A 29 -1.83 -13.13 5.72
CA TYR A 29 -3.20 -12.88 5.28
C TYR A 29 -4.18 -13.98 5.75
N ARG A 30 -3.81 -15.25 5.55
CA ARG A 30 -4.61 -16.39 6.03
C ARG A 30 -4.74 -16.45 7.55
N GLU A 31 -3.67 -16.14 8.28
CA GLU A 31 -3.70 -16.12 9.75
C GLU A 31 -4.67 -15.09 10.32
N ILE A 32 -4.85 -13.96 9.64
CA ILE A 32 -5.81 -12.93 10.04
C ILE A 32 -7.22 -13.17 9.50
N GLY A 33 -7.42 -14.21 8.69
CA GLY A 33 -8.71 -14.53 8.06
C GLY A 33 -9.02 -13.71 6.81
N LEU A 34 -8.06 -12.98 6.24
CA LEU A 34 -8.25 -12.13 5.07
C LEU A 34 -7.76 -12.86 3.81
N GLU A 35 -8.65 -13.17 2.88
CA GLU A 35 -8.27 -13.81 1.62
C GLU A 35 -7.54 -12.80 0.72
N MET A 36 -6.32 -13.15 0.28
CA MET A 36 -5.51 -12.28 -0.60
C MET A 36 -6.01 -12.37 -2.05
N PRO A 37 -6.48 -11.27 -2.66
CA PRO A 37 -6.87 -11.27 -4.06
C PRO A 37 -5.67 -11.36 -5.00
N ALA A 38 -5.88 -11.94 -6.19
CA ALA A 38 -4.83 -12.08 -7.22
C ALA A 38 -4.13 -10.76 -7.57
N LYS A 39 -4.84 -9.63 -7.54
CA LYS A 39 -4.26 -8.31 -7.84
C LYS A 39 -3.29 -7.84 -6.75
N VAL A 40 -3.60 -8.11 -5.49
CA VAL A 40 -2.73 -7.81 -4.35
C VAL A 40 -1.50 -8.71 -4.39
N GLU A 41 -1.68 -9.98 -4.75
CA GLU A 41 -0.58 -10.91 -5.00
C GLU A 41 0.37 -10.38 -6.08
N ILE A 42 -0.13 -10.03 -7.26
CA ILE A 42 0.68 -9.48 -8.36
C ILE A 42 1.44 -8.22 -7.91
N PHE A 43 0.77 -7.33 -7.18
CA PHE A 43 1.41 -6.13 -6.64
C PHE A 43 2.56 -6.47 -5.69
N LEU A 44 2.31 -7.33 -4.69
CA LEU A 44 3.31 -7.66 -3.68
C LEU A 44 4.45 -8.51 -4.24
N GLU A 45 4.20 -9.33 -5.25
CA GLU A 45 5.26 -10.02 -5.99
C GLU A 45 6.24 -9.03 -6.65
N GLU A 46 5.75 -7.91 -7.18
CA GLU A 46 6.60 -6.93 -7.85
C GLU A 46 7.23 -5.91 -6.89
N PHE A 47 6.44 -5.36 -5.98
CA PHE A 47 6.81 -4.22 -5.15
C PHE A 47 7.09 -4.57 -3.68
N GLY A 48 6.79 -5.80 -3.25
CA GLY A 48 6.99 -6.23 -1.88
C GLY A 48 8.44 -6.07 -1.40
N PHE A 49 8.57 -5.71 -0.13
CA PHE A 49 9.82 -5.36 0.57
C PHE A 49 10.60 -4.18 -0.01
N LEU A 50 10.05 -3.43 -0.97
CA LEU A 50 10.65 -2.16 -1.34
C LEU A 50 10.42 -1.14 -0.22
N HIS A 51 11.51 -0.51 0.20
CA HIS A 51 11.52 0.53 1.21
C HIS A 51 12.16 1.78 0.61
N ILE A 52 11.34 2.79 0.37
CA ILE A 52 11.74 4.08 -0.17
C ILE A 52 11.79 5.08 0.98
N LYS A 53 12.91 5.77 1.13
CA LYS A 53 13.16 6.66 2.28
C LYS A 53 13.25 8.12 1.89
N ASN A 54 13.05 9.00 2.87
CA ASN A 54 13.26 10.45 2.75
C ASN A 54 12.36 11.13 1.70
N LEU A 55 11.11 10.70 1.59
CA LEU A 55 10.09 11.39 0.80
C LEU A 55 9.58 12.62 1.57
N LYS A 56 9.32 13.70 0.85
CA LYS A 56 8.94 15.00 1.40
C LYS A 56 7.58 14.98 2.11
N TRP A 57 6.61 14.26 1.57
CA TRP A 57 5.21 14.26 2.05
C TRP A 57 4.87 13.00 2.81
N PHE A 58 5.29 11.84 2.30
CA PHE A 58 4.95 10.54 2.88
C PHE A 58 6.07 9.91 3.70
N GLY A 59 7.16 10.64 3.97
CA GLY A 59 8.28 10.14 4.78
C GLY A 59 8.92 8.89 4.18
N ASP A 60 8.86 7.78 4.90
CA ASP A 60 9.32 6.49 4.40
C ASP A 60 8.11 5.66 3.96
N VAL A 61 8.17 5.06 2.77
CA VAL A 61 7.17 4.14 2.22
C VAL A 61 7.76 2.75 2.20
N ASN A 62 7.14 1.83 2.95
CA ASN A 62 7.56 0.44 3.09
C ASN A 62 6.44 -0.50 2.64
N PHE A 63 6.63 -1.17 1.51
CA PHE A 63 5.68 -2.17 1.00
C PHE A 63 5.87 -3.51 1.72
N ASN A 64 5.57 -3.52 3.02
CA ASN A 64 5.64 -4.70 3.88
C ASN A 64 4.31 -4.94 4.60
N PRO A 65 3.44 -5.82 4.09
CA PRO A 65 2.16 -6.12 4.73
C PRO A 65 2.32 -6.81 6.10
N LEU A 66 3.46 -7.45 6.38
CA LEU A 66 3.70 -8.07 7.68
C LEU A 66 3.81 -7.01 8.79
N GLU A 67 4.50 -5.90 8.49
CA GLU A 67 4.59 -4.75 9.39
C GLU A 67 3.23 -4.05 9.51
N ALA A 68 2.54 -3.84 8.40
CA ALA A 68 1.23 -3.18 8.39
C ALA A 68 0.20 -3.96 9.21
N ILE A 69 0.06 -5.28 8.98
CA ILE A 69 -0.88 -6.10 9.74
C ILE A 69 -0.46 -6.20 11.22
N GLY A 70 0.84 -6.25 11.49
CA GLY A 70 1.37 -6.38 12.84
C GLY A 70 0.83 -7.64 13.55
N ILE A 71 0.66 -7.56 14.87
CA ILE A 71 0.18 -8.67 15.71
C ILE A 71 -1.30 -8.55 16.12
N ASN A 72 -1.90 -7.36 16.01
CA ASN A 72 -3.19 -7.05 16.64
C ASN A 72 -4.35 -6.90 15.65
N LEU A 73 -4.08 -6.81 14.34
CA LEU A 73 -5.12 -6.60 13.34
C LEU A 73 -5.57 -7.94 12.76
N ASN A 74 -6.88 -8.05 12.51
CA ASN A 74 -7.54 -9.20 11.89
C ASN A 74 -8.29 -8.76 10.59
N ALA A 75 -8.96 -9.68 9.91
CA ALA A 75 -9.74 -9.37 8.71
C ALA A 75 -10.83 -8.32 8.96
N GLU A 76 -11.56 -8.42 10.07
CA GLU A 76 -12.66 -7.51 10.43
C GLU A 76 -12.20 -6.05 10.43
N TYR A 77 -10.99 -5.75 10.92
CA TYR A 77 -10.44 -4.40 10.87
C TYR A 77 -10.34 -3.88 9.42
N PHE A 78 -9.83 -4.69 8.50
CA PHE A 78 -9.60 -4.31 7.11
C PHE A 78 -10.87 -4.33 6.25
N GLU A 79 -11.85 -5.16 6.63
CA GLU A 79 -13.16 -5.20 6.01
C GLU A 79 -13.97 -3.94 6.29
N ASN A 80 -13.91 -3.40 7.51
CA ASN A 80 -14.67 -2.22 7.92
C ASN A 80 -13.85 -0.91 7.85
N LEU A 81 -12.57 -0.99 7.45
CA LEU A 81 -11.64 0.13 7.53
C LEU A 81 -12.11 1.39 6.78
N LEU A 82 -12.73 1.20 5.62
CA LEU A 82 -13.12 2.28 4.72
C LEU A 82 -14.61 2.67 4.86
N ASP A 83 -15.36 1.97 5.73
CA ASP A 83 -16.79 2.21 5.94
C ASP A 83 -17.06 3.59 6.53
N GLU A 84 -16.15 4.11 7.36
CA GLU A 84 -16.25 5.47 7.93
C GLU A 84 -16.21 6.57 6.85
N TYR A 85 -15.80 6.23 5.63
CA TYR A 85 -15.65 7.15 4.50
C TYR A 85 -16.65 6.86 3.38
N ASP A 86 -17.75 6.15 3.68
CA ASP A 86 -18.78 5.71 2.72
C ASP A 86 -18.21 4.85 1.55
N ILE A 87 -17.04 4.22 1.76
CA ILE A 87 -16.40 3.34 0.78
C ILE A 87 -16.59 1.89 1.24
N ASN A 88 -17.67 1.27 0.75
CA ASN A 88 -18.04 -0.11 1.09
C ASN A 88 -17.24 -1.14 0.26
N THR A 89 -15.96 -1.29 0.59
CA THR A 89 -15.09 -2.31 -0.01
C THR A 89 -13.99 -2.74 0.96
N THR A 90 -13.61 -4.01 0.90
CA THR A 90 -12.48 -4.54 1.67
C THR A 90 -11.18 -3.85 1.26
N ALA A 91 -10.44 -3.36 2.24
CA ALA A 91 -9.10 -2.85 2.07
C ALA A 91 -8.07 -3.96 2.27
N TYR A 92 -7.05 -4.01 1.43
CA TYR A 92 -5.97 -5.00 1.54
C TYR A 92 -4.66 -4.30 1.89
N PRO A 93 -4.05 -4.58 3.05
CA PRO A 93 -2.85 -3.89 3.52
C PRO A 93 -1.64 -4.21 2.66
N LEU A 94 -1.00 -3.19 2.09
CA LEU A 94 0.21 -3.34 1.29
C LEU A 94 1.48 -3.02 2.07
N GLY A 95 1.37 -2.19 3.10
CA GLY A 95 2.51 -1.63 3.79
C GLY A 95 2.16 -0.40 4.61
N MET A 96 3.18 0.39 4.91
CA MET A 96 3.03 1.62 5.69
C MET A 96 3.83 2.77 5.09
N CYS A 97 3.38 3.98 5.38
CA CYS A 97 3.97 5.26 5.00
C CYS A 97 4.25 6.08 6.28
N TYR A 98 4.99 7.18 6.13
CA TYR A 98 5.26 8.17 7.16
C TYR A 98 5.78 7.55 8.46
N ARG A 99 6.92 6.84 8.38
CA ARG A 99 7.58 6.19 9.53
C ARG A 99 6.67 5.20 10.26
N ASN A 100 5.88 4.44 9.50
CA ASN A 100 4.94 3.44 10.01
C ASN A 100 3.78 4.04 10.82
N GLU A 101 3.36 5.25 10.48
CA GLU A 101 2.18 5.88 11.09
C GLU A 101 0.95 5.79 10.17
N LEU A 102 1.15 5.90 8.86
CA LEU A 102 0.10 5.76 7.85
C LEU A 102 0.07 4.34 7.30
N PHE A 103 -1.08 3.71 7.29
CA PHE A 103 -1.22 2.46 6.54
C PHE A 103 -1.42 2.75 5.06
N LEU A 104 -0.92 1.86 4.21
CA LEU A 104 -1.20 1.85 2.78
C LEU A 104 -2.01 0.61 2.44
N VAL A 105 -3.19 0.81 1.86
CA VAL A 105 -4.07 -0.27 1.38
C VAL A 105 -4.41 -0.12 -0.09
N MET A 106 -4.83 -1.23 -0.67
CA MET A 106 -5.41 -1.32 -2.00
C MET A 106 -6.79 -1.97 -1.93
N THR A 107 -7.71 -1.55 -2.79
CA THR A 107 -9.03 -2.18 -2.94
C THR A 107 -9.06 -3.14 -4.14
N ILE A 108 -10.11 -3.94 -4.26
CA ILE A 108 -10.28 -4.84 -5.41
C ILE A 108 -10.45 -4.08 -6.75
N THR A 109 -10.87 -2.82 -6.69
CA THR A 109 -11.04 -1.89 -7.82
C THR A 109 -9.73 -1.21 -8.25
N ASN A 110 -8.59 -1.56 -7.65
CA ASN A 110 -7.28 -0.92 -7.87
C ASN A 110 -7.20 0.54 -7.40
N GLU A 111 -7.98 0.90 -6.38
CA GLU A 111 -7.83 2.19 -5.71
C GLU A 111 -6.91 2.01 -4.50
N PHE A 112 -6.12 3.05 -4.22
CA PHE A 112 -5.12 3.04 -3.16
C PHE A 112 -5.40 4.16 -2.17
N TYR A 113 -5.30 3.83 -0.89
CA TYR A 113 -5.58 4.75 0.20
C TYR A 113 -4.47 4.72 1.24
N CYS A 114 -4.11 5.91 1.74
CA CYS A 114 -3.31 6.10 2.94
C CYS A 114 -4.21 6.55 4.08
N PHE A 115 -4.04 5.98 5.27
CA PHE A 115 -4.90 6.32 6.42
C PHE A 115 -4.17 6.35 7.76
N THR A 116 -4.53 7.33 8.59
CA THR A 116 -4.28 7.44 10.04
C THR A 116 -5.57 7.84 10.72
N ASN A 117 -5.70 7.62 12.03
CA ASN A 117 -6.87 7.99 12.84
C ASN A 117 -7.53 9.32 12.40
N GLY A 118 -8.67 9.22 11.70
CA GLY A 118 -9.49 10.37 11.26
C GLY A 118 -9.10 11.01 9.93
N CYS A 119 -8.14 10.48 9.18
CA CYS A 119 -7.76 10.99 7.86
C CYS A 119 -7.57 9.84 6.86
N CYS A 120 -8.37 9.86 5.78
CA CYS A 120 -8.23 8.97 4.64
C CYS A 120 -7.86 9.79 3.40
N GLU A 121 -6.79 9.38 2.73
CA GLU A 121 -6.31 10.00 1.51
C GLU A 121 -6.26 8.97 0.37
N GLN A 122 -7.01 9.21 -0.71
CA GLN A 122 -6.86 8.45 -1.94
C GLN A 122 -5.55 8.87 -2.63
N CYS A 123 -4.60 7.95 -2.71
CA CYS A 123 -3.28 8.19 -3.29
C CYS A 123 -3.15 7.70 -4.73
N GLY A 124 -4.13 6.96 -5.27
CA GLY A 124 -4.16 6.65 -6.71
C GLY A 124 -5.31 5.77 -7.14
N VAL A 125 -5.65 5.85 -8.43
CA VAL A 125 -6.61 4.98 -9.13
C VAL A 125 -5.85 4.11 -10.12
N GLY A 126 -5.01 3.22 -9.58
CA GLY A 126 -4.05 2.41 -10.33
C GLY A 126 -2.64 2.49 -9.74
N ILE A 127 -1.80 1.50 -10.09
CA ILE A 127 -0.45 1.35 -9.53
C ILE A 127 0.42 2.56 -9.88
N GLU A 128 0.47 2.96 -11.15
CA GLU A 128 1.32 4.09 -11.56
C GLU A 128 0.92 5.40 -10.89
N ASP A 129 -0.38 5.64 -10.75
CA ASP A 129 -0.93 6.82 -10.09
C ASP A 129 -0.53 6.87 -8.62
N MET A 130 -0.64 5.74 -7.92
CA MET A 130 -0.20 5.59 -6.52
C MET A 130 1.31 5.80 -6.39
N LEU A 131 2.12 5.19 -7.25
CA LEU A 131 3.57 5.35 -7.20
C LEU A 131 3.98 6.80 -7.49
N ASP A 132 3.36 7.46 -8.46
CA ASP A 132 3.61 8.87 -8.79
C ASP A 132 3.16 9.81 -7.66
N CYS A 133 2.15 9.43 -6.87
CA CYS A 133 1.73 10.16 -5.69
C CYS A 133 2.69 9.97 -4.51
N LEU A 134 2.88 8.72 -4.06
CA LEU A 134 3.63 8.41 -2.84
C LEU A 134 5.14 8.58 -3.04
N ILE A 135 5.67 8.03 -4.14
CA ILE A 135 7.11 7.94 -4.39
C ILE A 135 7.57 9.07 -5.30
N GLY A 136 6.84 9.34 -6.37
CA GLY A 136 7.17 10.39 -7.33
C GLY A 136 7.00 11.79 -6.75
N GLU A 137 6.03 11.95 -5.85
CA GLU A 137 5.61 13.25 -5.30
C GLU A 137 5.31 14.27 -6.41
N CYS A 138 4.83 13.77 -7.55
CA CYS A 138 4.41 14.57 -8.70
C CYS A 138 2.89 14.62 -8.84
N ARG A 139 2.18 13.77 -8.08
CA ARG A 139 0.72 13.82 -7.92
C ARG A 139 0.35 14.04 -6.47
N ARG A 140 -0.77 14.75 -6.25
CA ARG A 140 -1.34 14.96 -4.93
C ARG A 140 -2.39 13.90 -4.65
N SER A 141 -2.39 13.41 -3.41
CA SER A 141 -3.49 12.64 -2.87
C SER A 141 -4.75 13.51 -2.77
N LYS A 142 -5.90 12.85 -2.68
CA LYS A 142 -7.20 13.48 -2.45
C LYS A 142 -7.73 13.03 -1.09
N THR A 143 -7.98 13.98 -0.19
CA THR A 143 -8.67 13.71 1.07
C THR A 143 -10.09 13.23 0.80
N ILE A 144 -10.50 12.17 1.48
CA ILE A 144 -11.86 11.68 1.51
C ILE A 144 -12.49 12.20 2.82
N GLU A 145 -13.61 12.89 2.68
CA GLU A 145 -14.41 13.47 3.77
C GLU A 145 -15.59 12.56 4.12
#